data_AF-A0A528G3T5-F1
#
_entry.id   AF-A0A528G3T5-F1
#
_cell.length_a   1.000
_cell.length_b   1.000
_cell.length_c   1.000
_cell.angle_alpha   90.00
_cell.angle_beta   90.00
_cell.angle_gamma   90.00
#
_symmetry.space_group_name_H-M   'P 1'
#
loop_
_entity.id
_entity.type
_entity.pdbx_description
1 polymer ?
#
loop_
_entity_poly.entity_id
_entity_poly.type
_entity_poly.pdbx_seq_one_letter_code
_entity_poly.pdbx_strand_id
1 'polypeptide(L)'
;VGSATSVSEGPRDDKFAIAAEVYNRAGELGRKAGVDIAVHPSSHHNTLLFDRADYDRIFALIDPSLVGWVPDTGHILRGHEDMIDTLTTYRDRIRYI
;
A
#
# COMPACT_ATOMS: atom_id res chain seq x y z
N VAL A 1 8.73 -11.01 -2.40
CA VAL A 1 8.10 -10.70 -1.09
C VAL A 1 6.88 -9.86 -1.40
N GLY A 2 5.71 -10.49 -1.56
CA GLY A 2 4.52 -9.88 -2.16
C GLY A 2 3.46 -9.62 -1.10
N SER A 3 3.15 -8.34 -0.88
CA SER A 3 2.17 -7.76 0.03
C SER A 3 2.52 -7.66 1.52
N ALA A 4 2.20 -6.48 2.09
CA ALA A 4 2.11 -6.25 3.51
C ALA A 4 0.98 -7.10 4.10
N THR A 5 1.33 -8.28 4.59
CA THR A 5 0.42 -9.20 5.27
C THR A 5 0.88 -9.31 6.72
N SER A 6 -0.05 -9.16 7.67
CA SER A 6 0.23 -9.36 9.08
C SER A 6 0.27 -10.86 9.38
N VAL A 7 1.48 -11.44 9.37
CA VAL A 7 1.70 -12.90 9.59
C VAL A 7 2.51 -13.22 10.84
N SER A 8 2.95 -12.20 11.57
CA SER A 8 3.74 -12.31 12.80
C SER A 8 3.04 -11.59 13.96
N GLU A 9 3.39 -11.93 15.20
CA GLU A 9 2.94 -11.20 16.39
C GLU A 9 3.53 -9.77 16.46
N GLY A 10 3.09 -8.98 17.44
CA GLY A 10 3.57 -7.62 17.70
C GLY A 10 2.62 -6.49 17.25
N PRO A 11 2.93 -5.23 17.64
CA PRO A 11 2.05 -4.09 17.38
C PRO A 11 1.82 -3.87 15.88
N ARG A 12 0.56 -3.56 15.50
CA ARG A 12 0.20 -3.32 14.10
C ARG A 12 0.87 -2.07 13.53
N ASP A 13 1.06 -1.03 14.34
CA ASP A 13 1.76 0.20 13.94
C ASP A 13 3.21 -0.06 13.52
N ASP A 14 3.92 -0.93 14.24
CA ASP A 14 5.29 -1.30 13.89
C ASP A 14 5.33 -1.97 12.51
N LYS A 15 4.29 -2.74 12.16
CA LYS A 15 4.18 -3.38 10.84
C LYS A 15 4.01 -2.35 9.73
N PHE A 16 3.25 -1.27 9.96
CA PHE A 16 3.14 -0.17 9.00
C PHE A 16 4.48 0.55 8.80
N ALA A 17 5.20 0.84 9.89
CA ALA A 17 6.50 1.49 9.83
C ALA A 17 7.50 0.65 9.04
N ILE A 18 7.59 -0.65 9.34
CA ILE A 18 8.47 -1.60 8.64
C ILE A 18 8.08 -1.72 7.16
N ALA A 19 6.78 -1.86 6.86
CA ALA A 19 6.31 -1.94 5.48
C ALA A 19 6.69 -0.67 4.68
N ALA A 20 6.46 0.51 5.26
CA ALA A 20 6.81 1.78 4.63
C ALA A 20 8.32 1.91 4.38
N GLU A 21 9.16 1.52 5.33
CA GLU A 21 10.62 1.49 5.15
C GLU A 21 11.01 0.61 3.96
N VAL A 22 10.48 -0.62 3.92
CA VAL A 22 10.75 -1.56 2.82
C VAL A 22 10.29 -0.98 1.48
N TYR A 23 9.11 -0.37 1.42
CA TYR A 23 8.58 0.21 0.18
C TYR A 23 9.38 1.41 -0.29
N ASN A 24 9.70 2.36 0.61
CA ASN A 24 10.50 3.52 0.26
C ASN A 24 11.89 3.09 -0.22
N ARG A 25 12.52 2.11 0.45
CA ARG A 25 13.82 1.59 0.03
C ARG A 25 13.74 0.88 -1.33
N ALA A 26 12.68 0.11 -1.58
CA ALA A 26 12.44 -0.49 -2.89
C ALA A 26 12.27 0.59 -3.97
N GLY A 27 11.51 1.66 -3.69
CA GLY A 27 11.34 2.80 -4.59
C GLY A 27 12.66 3.50 -4.92
N GLU A 28 13.56 3.67 -3.93
CA GLU A 28 14.89 4.26 -4.18
C GLU A 28 15.74 3.39 -5.10
N LEU A 29 15.70 2.07 -4.90
CA LEU A 29 16.42 1.11 -5.73
C LEU A 29 15.84 1.07 -7.14
N GLY A 30 14.51 1.05 -7.27
CA GLY A 30 13.81 1.11 -8.55
C GLY A 30 14.18 2.37 -9.32
N ARG A 31 14.11 3.55 -8.69
CA ARG A 31 14.50 4.82 -9.30
C ARG A 31 15.94 4.79 -9.82
N LYS A 32 16.90 4.24 -9.05
CA LYS A 32 18.30 4.08 -9.49
C LYS A 32 18.45 3.14 -10.68
N ALA A 33 17.58 2.13 -10.77
CA ALA A 33 17.54 1.17 -11.87
C ALA A 33 16.70 1.65 -13.07
N GLY A 34 16.04 2.81 -12.98
CA GLY A 34 15.10 3.28 -14.00
C GLY A 34 13.80 2.48 -14.07
N VAL A 35 13.39 1.86 -12.96
CA VAL A 35 12.17 1.03 -12.85
C VAL A 35 11.24 1.63 -11.80
N ASP A 36 10.01 1.94 -12.20
CA ASP A 36 8.98 2.43 -11.28
C ASP A 36 8.49 1.32 -10.35
N ILE A 37 8.26 1.67 -9.09
CA ILE A 37 7.75 0.77 -8.05
C ILE A 37 6.35 1.19 -7.65
N ALA A 38 5.45 0.23 -7.50
CA ALA A 38 4.11 0.46 -6.99
C ALA A 38 3.70 -0.67 -6.03
N VAL A 39 2.96 -0.31 -4.98
CA VAL A 39 2.42 -1.28 -4.01
C VAL A 39 1.08 -1.81 -4.49
N HIS A 40 0.89 -3.13 -4.37
CA HIS A 40 -0.39 -3.79 -4.59
C HIS A 40 -0.83 -4.50 -3.29
N PRO A 41 -2.04 -4.23 -2.78
CA PRO A 41 -2.57 -4.86 -1.56
C PRO A 41 -2.95 -6.33 -1.79
N SER A 42 -2.72 -7.20 -0.80
CA SER A 42 -3.11 -8.63 -0.85
C SER A 42 -4.61 -8.85 -0.64
N SER A 43 -5.13 -9.93 -1.25
CA SER A 43 -6.53 -10.39 -1.17
C SER A 43 -6.88 -11.13 0.13
N HIS A 44 -5.92 -11.33 1.02
CA HIS A 44 -6.07 -12.21 2.19
C HIS A 44 -6.62 -11.44 3.39
N HIS A 45 -7.37 -12.13 4.26
CA HIS A 45 -8.01 -11.54 5.45
C HIS A 45 -7.01 -10.91 6.46
N ASN A 46 -5.73 -11.29 6.38
CA ASN A 46 -4.66 -10.72 7.20
C ASN A 46 -3.86 -9.63 6.47
N THR A 47 -4.39 -9.05 5.39
CA THR A 47 -3.74 -7.91 4.73
C THR A 47 -3.59 -6.76 5.72
N LEU A 48 -2.45 -6.08 5.66
CA LEU A 48 -2.23 -4.87 6.45
C LEU A 48 -3.07 -3.70 5.91
N LEU A 49 -3.39 -3.74 4.61
CA LEU A 49 -4.16 -2.72 3.88
C LEU A 49 -5.57 -3.25 3.62
N PHE A 50 -6.42 -3.18 4.64
CA PHE A 50 -7.78 -3.74 4.58
C PHE A 50 -8.82 -2.64 4.36
N ASP A 51 -8.81 -1.61 5.21
CA ASP A 51 -9.78 -0.52 5.18
C ASP A 51 -9.16 0.83 4.78
N ARG A 52 -10.00 1.87 4.68
CA ARG A 52 -9.54 3.23 4.36
C ARG A 52 -8.49 3.75 5.34
N ALA A 53 -8.65 3.50 6.64
CA ALA A 53 -7.71 3.98 7.64
C ALA A 53 -6.32 3.35 7.45
N ASP A 54 -6.26 2.10 7.00
CA ASP A 54 -5.00 1.44 6.67
C ASP A 54 -4.32 2.08 5.45
N TYR A 55 -5.09 2.41 4.41
CA TYR A 55 -4.57 3.14 3.25
C TYR A 55 -4.05 4.53 3.63
N ASP A 56 -4.81 5.27 4.45
CA ASP A 56 -4.39 6.57 4.97
C ASP A 56 -3.09 6.45 5.74
N ARG A 57 -2.99 5.43 6.60
CA ARG A 57 -1.82 5.19 7.45
C ARG A 57 -0.59 4.88 6.62
N ILE A 58 -0.66 3.95 5.67
CA ILE A 58 0.52 3.58 4.88
C ILE A 58 0.93 4.71 3.94
N PHE A 59 -0.01 5.43 3.32
CA PHE A 59 0.30 6.50 2.38
C PHE A 59 0.82 7.77 3.06
N ALA A 60 0.57 7.95 4.36
CA ALA A 60 1.24 8.96 5.17
C ALA A 60 2.73 8.65 5.42
N LEU A 61 3.14 7.38 5.33
CA LEU A 61 4.52 6.93 5.60
C LEU A 61 5.35 6.69 4.33
N ILE A 62 4.68 6.42 3.20
CA ILE A 62 5.32 6.20 1.90
C ILE A 62 5.49 7.51 1.14
N ASP A 63 6.71 7.75 0.64
CA ASP A 63 7.00 8.88 -0.24
C ASP A 63 6.29 8.72 -1.60
N PRO A 64 5.34 9.61 -1.95
CA PRO A 64 4.59 9.54 -3.22
C PRO A 64 5.46 9.68 -4.47
N SER A 65 6.67 10.24 -4.34
CA SER A 65 7.62 10.37 -5.45
C SER A 65 8.40 9.08 -5.70
N LEU A 66 8.42 8.14 -4.75
CA LEU A 66 9.18 6.90 -4.82
C LEU A 66 8.31 5.69 -5.15
N VAL A 67 7.07 5.68 -4.65
CA VAL A 67 6.21 4.49 -4.73
C VAL A 67 4.79 4.88 -5.14
N GLY A 68 4.34 4.30 -6.24
CA GLY A 68 2.95 4.36 -6.69
C GLY A 68 2.04 3.31 -6.06
N TRP A 69 0.83 3.22 -6.57
CA TRP A 69 -0.21 2.31 -6.09
C TRP A 69 -0.87 1.58 -7.26
N VAL A 70 -1.15 0.30 -7.07
CA VAL A 70 -1.98 -0.54 -7.94
C VAL A 70 -3.18 -1.00 -7.12
N PRO A 71 -4.26 -0.20 -7.04
CA PRO A 71 -5.45 -0.60 -6.31
C PRO A 71 -6.10 -1.82 -6.94
N ASP A 72 -6.63 -2.70 -6.08
CA ASP A 72 -7.51 -3.78 -6.50
C ASP A 72 -8.94 -3.47 -6.05
N THR A 73 -9.81 -3.17 -7.00
CA THR A 73 -11.20 -2.79 -6.70
C THR A 73 -11.99 -3.91 -6.01
N GLY A 74 -11.71 -5.18 -6.33
CA GLY A 74 -12.34 -6.33 -5.69
C GLY A 74 -11.94 -6.47 -4.22
N HIS A 75 -10.69 -6.15 -3.88
CA HIS A 75 -10.21 -6.16 -2.50
C HIS A 75 -10.78 -5.00 -1.71
N ILE A 76 -10.78 -3.81 -2.30
CA ILE A 76 -11.28 -2.60 -1.66
C ILE A 76 -12.76 -2.76 -1.30
N LEU A 77 -13.60 -3.25 -2.22
CA LEU A 77 -15.02 -3.53 -1.94
C LEU A 77 -15.25 -4.60 -0.86
N ARG A 78 -14.32 -5.54 -0.69
CA ARG A 78 -14.39 -6.52 0.41
C ARG A 78 -14.05 -5.87 1.76
N GLY A 79 -13.10 -4.95 1.76
CA GLY A 79 -12.59 -4.29 2.96
C GLY A 79 -13.50 -3.19 3.49
N HIS A 80 -14.09 -2.40 2.58
CA HIS A 80 -14.90 -1.24 2.95
C HIS A 80 -15.77 -0.72 1.79
N GLU A 81 -16.86 0.00 2.11
CA GLU A 81 -17.82 0.50 1.11
C GLU A 81 -17.36 1.80 0.41
N ASP A 82 -16.42 2.54 0.99
CA ASP A 82 -15.95 3.84 0.48
C ASP A 82 -14.88 3.74 -0.63
N MET A 83 -14.90 2.67 -1.44
CA MET A 83 -13.94 2.43 -2.53
C MET A 83 -13.72 3.67 -3.40
N ILE A 84 -14.81 4.30 -3.86
CA ILE A 84 -14.73 5.45 -4.77
C ILE A 84 -14.03 6.63 -4.11
N ASP A 85 -14.27 6.85 -2.82
CA ASP A 85 -13.63 7.91 -2.05
C ASP A 85 -12.13 7.65 -1.88
N THR A 86 -11.74 6.40 -1.56
CA THR A 86 -10.32 6.00 -1.45
C THR A 86 -9.57 6.16 -2.78
N LEU A 87 -10.15 5.68 -3.87
CA LEU A 87 -9.58 5.82 -5.22
C LEU A 87 -9.46 7.29 -5.64
N THR A 88 -10.46 8.11 -5.29
CA THR A 88 -10.45 9.54 -5.60
C THR A 88 -9.40 10.28 -4.79
N THR A 89 -9.31 10.00 -3.49
CA THR A 89 -8.33 10.63 -2.59
C THR A 89 -6.89 10.33 -3.01
N TYR A 90 -6.61 9.08 -3.42
CA TYR A 90 -5.27 8.62 -3.76
C TYR A 90 -5.02 8.48 -5.26
N ARG A 91 -5.84 9.12 -6.09
CA ARG A 91 -5.78 9.05 -7.57
C ARG A 91 -4.37 9.29 -8.11
N ASP A 92 -3.68 10.30 -7.61
CA ASP A 92 -2.37 10.72 -8.13
C ASP A 92 -1.27 9.67 -7.89
N ARG A 93 -1.53 8.68 -7.02
CA ARG A 93 -0.62 7.57 -6.76
C ARG A 93 -0.84 6.39 -7.71
N ILE A 94 -1.98 6.31 -8.40
CA ILE A 94 -2.34 5.16 -9.22
C ILE A 94 -1.41 5.04 -10.43
N ARG A 95 -0.78 3.87 -10.60
CA ARG A 95 0.10 3.56 -11.74
C ARG A 95 -0.47 2.51 -12.67
N TYR A 96 -1.36 1.66 -12.16
CA TYR A 96 -2.02 0.59 -12.91
C TYR A 96 -3.32 0.17 -12.21
N ILE A 97 -4.26 -0.43 -12.94
CA ILE A 97 -5.51 -1.04 -12.46
C ILE A 97 -5.62 -2.45 -13.03
#